data_AF-A0A076LH16-F1
#
_entry.id   AF-A0A076LH16-F1
#
_cell.length_a   1.000
_cell.length_b   1.000
_cell.length_c   1.000
_cell.angle_alpha   90.00
_cell.angle_beta   90.00
_cell.angle_gamma   90.00
#
_symmetry.space_group_name_H-M   'P 1'
#
loop_
_entity.id
_entity.type
_entity.pdbx_description
1 polymer ?
#
loop_
_entity_poly.entity_id
_entity_poly.type
_entity_poly.pdbx_seq_one_letter_code
_entity_poly.pdbx_strand_id
1 'polypeptide(L)'
;MVILPKKYPDVLYKEYDVVKIENRTINGVKTAIVYQVKTKIGPRSSASDLDADSKKDIGAITYYVFKNTDVDEVQIICYYAGGGGLQPYYKFKIKRRDAELSGFLNASEKELPSAVLYYFNKLKSLGDIWINDRLPVNE
;
A
#
# COMPACT_ATOMS: atom_id res chain seq x y z
N MET A 1 -5.66 -10.22 -26.38
CA MET A 1 -6.34 -9.39 -25.36
C MET A 1 -5.52 -8.12 -25.17
N VAL A 2 -6.04 -6.97 -25.58
CA VAL A 2 -5.36 -5.67 -25.40
C VAL A 2 -5.58 -5.26 -23.95
N ILE A 3 -4.53 -5.38 -23.12
CA ILE A 3 -4.56 -4.86 -21.75
C ILE A 3 -4.30 -3.36 -21.88
N LEU A 4 -5.35 -2.56 -21.77
CA LEU A 4 -5.21 -1.10 -21.66
C LEU A 4 -4.52 -0.77 -20.32
N PRO A 5 -3.59 0.19 -20.28
CA PRO A 5 -2.93 0.58 -19.03
C PRO A 5 -3.97 1.06 -18.01
N LYS A 6 -3.85 0.61 -16.76
CA LYS A 6 -4.80 1.00 -15.71
C LYS A 6 -4.60 2.48 -15.39
N LYS A 7 -5.70 3.23 -15.36
CA LYS A 7 -5.66 4.69 -15.16
C LYS A 7 -5.55 5.03 -13.68
N TYR A 8 -4.50 5.74 -13.29
CA TYR A 8 -4.41 6.39 -11.97
C TYR A 8 -5.26 7.67 -11.93
N PRO A 9 -5.94 8.01 -10.82
CA PRO A 9 -6.06 7.24 -9.57
C PRO A 9 -7.17 6.19 -9.58
N ASP A 10 -7.99 6.10 -10.65
CA ASP A 10 -9.18 5.24 -10.72
C ASP A 10 -8.93 3.77 -10.35
N VAL A 11 -7.78 3.23 -10.76
CA VAL A 11 -7.36 1.86 -10.41
C VAL A 11 -7.29 1.65 -8.89
N LEU A 12 -6.80 2.64 -8.15
CA LEU A 12 -6.69 2.55 -6.69
C LEU A 12 -8.06 2.50 -6.03
N TYR A 13 -8.99 3.32 -6.50
CA TYR A 13 -10.36 3.35 -5.99
C TYR A 13 -11.15 2.07 -6.34
N LYS A 14 -10.90 1.47 -7.50
CA LYS A 14 -11.67 0.32 -7.99
C LYS A 14 -11.14 -1.04 -7.54
N GLU A 15 -9.83 -1.17 -7.36
CA GLU A 15 -9.20 -2.48 -7.18
C GLU A 15 -8.50 -2.65 -5.82
N TYR A 16 -8.23 -1.56 -5.10
CA TYR A 16 -7.40 -1.58 -3.90
C TYR A 16 -8.09 -0.94 -2.69
N ASP A 17 -9.42 -0.87 -2.66
CA ASP A 17 -10.22 -0.34 -1.55
C ASP A 17 -9.77 1.05 -1.04
N VAL A 18 -9.12 1.84 -1.91
CA VAL A 18 -8.75 3.22 -1.60
C VAL A 18 -10.03 4.04 -1.64
N VAL A 19 -10.21 4.90 -0.64
CA VAL A 19 -11.39 5.79 -0.53
C VAL A 19 -11.01 7.26 -0.70
N LYS A 20 -9.74 7.60 -0.50
CA LYS A 20 -9.25 8.97 -0.62
C LYS A 20 -7.75 9.01 -0.87
N ILE A 21 -7.31 9.95 -1.69
CA ILE A 21 -5.90 10.32 -1.84
C ILE A 21 -5.77 11.81 -1.57
N GLU A 22 -4.86 12.20 -0.68
CA GLU A 22 -4.54 13.59 -0.41
C GLU A 22 -3.07 13.86 -0.74
N ASN A 23 -2.81 14.90 -1.53
CA ASN A 23 -1.46 15.37 -1.77
C ASN A 23 -1.20 16.58 -0.87
N ARG A 24 -0.17 16.50 -0.02
CA ARG A 24 0.21 17.56 0.93
C ARG A 24 1.71 17.74 0.94
N THR A 25 2.16 18.90 1.37
CA THR A 25 3.56 19.11 1.74
C THR A 25 3.68 19.06 3.26
N ILE A 26 4.41 18.10 3.80
CA ILE A 26 4.63 17.91 5.24
C ILE A 26 6.10 18.14 5.51
N ASN A 27 6.44 19.16 6.30
CA ASN A 27 7.83 19.52 6.62
C ASN A 27 8.73 19.66 5.37
N GLY A 28 8.19 20.22 4.28
CA GLY A 28 8.91 20.40 3.02
C GLY A 28 8.94 19.18 2.08
N VAL A 29 8.35 18.05 2.47
CA VAL A 29 8.29 16.80 1.66
C VAL A 29 6.95 16.73 0.93
N LYS A 30 6.94 16.51 -0.40
CA LYS A 30 5.70 16.24 -1.14
C LYS A 30 5.21 14.82 -0.81
N THR A 31 4.10 14.71 -0.12
CA THR A 31 3.56 13.44 0.37
C THR A 31 2.18 13.16 -0.22
N ALA A 32 2.00 11.98 -0.80
CA ALA A 32 0.69 11.41 -1.09
C ALA A 32 0.23 10.55 0.08
N ILE A 33 -0.89 10.92 0.71
CA ILE A 33 -1.54 10.15 1.78
C ILE A 33 -2.73 9.40 1.15
N VAL A 34 -2.64 8.08 1.14
CA VAL A 34 -3.64 7.16 0.61
C VAL A 34 -4.41 6.55 1.76
N TYR A 35 -5.73 6.76 1.78
CA TYR A 35 -6.63 6.19 2.77
C TYR A 35 -7.32 4.96 2.16
N GLN A 36 -7.13 3.80 2.79
CA GLN A 36 -7.73 2.53 2.41
C GLN A 36 -8.72 2.08 3.50
N VAL A 37 -9.84 1.46 3.11
CA VAL A 37 -10.79 0.86 4.06
C VAL A 37 -11.09 -0.58 3.67
N LYS A 38 -10.67 -1.54 4.48
CA LYS A 38 -10.93 -2.97 4.30
C LYS A 38 -12.08 -3.44 5.17
N THR A 39 -12.91 -4.34 4.64
CA THR A 39 -13.98 -5.02 5.39
C THR A 39 -13.60 -6.43 5.83
N LYS A 40 -12.49 -6.96 5.32
CA LYS A 40 -11.96 -8.29 5.65
C LYS A 40 -10.44 -8.23 5.86
N ILE A 41 -9.97 -9.02 6.81
CA ILE A 41 -8.55 -9.30 7.04
C ILE A 41 -8.35 -10.79 6.81
N GLY A 42 -7.48 -11.14 5.86
CA GLY A 42 -7.14 -12.54 5.58
C GLY A 42 -6.25 -13.16 6.66
N PRO A 43 -5.88 -14.45 6.50
CA PRO A 43 -5.01 -15.13 7.44
C PRO A 43 -3.64 -14.45 7.59
N ARG A 44 -3.12 -14.46 8.81
CA ARG A 44 -1.84 -13.82 9.16
C ARG A 44 -0.95 -14.82 9.88
N SER A 45 0.36 -14.72 9.64
CA SER A 45 1.36 -15.53 10.34
C SER A 45 1.47 -15.19 11.83
N SER A 46 1.14 -13.94 12.19
CA SER A 46 1.12 -13.42 13.56
C SER A 46 0.31 -12.12 13.62
N ALA A 47 -0.02 -11.67 14.83
CA ALA A 47 -0.70 -10.39 15.06
C ALA A 47 0.10 -9.17 14.56
N SER A 48 1.43 -9.27 14.52
CA SER A 48 2.37 -8.25 14.04
C SER A 48 2.75 -8.39 12.56
N ASP A 49 2.07 -9.25 11.80
CA ASP A 49 2.25 -9.38 10.36
C ASP A 49 0.99 -8.93 9.61
N LEU A 50 1.15 -8.69 8.31
CA LEU A 50 0.05 -8.41 7.39
C LEU A 50 -0.41 -9.69 6.68
N ASP A 51 -1.71 -9.75 6.38
CA ASP A 51 -2.25 -10.73 5.46
C ASP A 51 -1.69 -10.53 4.04
N ALA A 52 -1.73 -11.58 3.23
CA ALA A 52 -1.13 -11.57 1.90
C ALA A 52 -1.70 -10.49 0.98
N ASP A 53 -3.00 -10.18 1.07
CA ASP A 53 -3.63 -9.18 0.20
C ASP A 53 -3.24 -7.77 0.63
N SER A 54 -3.12 -7.49 1.92
CA SER A 54 -2.60 -6.20 2.40
C SER A 54 -1.15 -5.97 1.98
N LYS A 55 -0.32 -7.02 1.92
CA LYS A 55 1.05 -6.92 1.37
C LYS A 55 1.02 -6.56 -0.13
N LYS A 56 0.10 -7.18 -0.90
CA LYS A 56 -0.11 -6.86 -2.33
C LYS A 56 -0.54 -5.41 -2.51
N ASP A 57 -1.50 -4.94 -1.73
CA ASP A 57 -2.06 -3.60 -1.82
C ASP A 57 -1.01 -2.53 -1.54
N ILE A 58 -0.22 -2.70 -0.47
CA ILE A 58 0.87 -1.77 -0.14
C ILE A 58 1.81 -1.61 -1.34
N GLY A 59 2.23 -2.73 -1.94
CA GLY A 59 3.09 -2.70 -3.11
C GLY A 59 2.43 -2.01 -4.30
N ALA A 60 1.19 -2.39 -4.64
CA ALA A 60 0.49 -1.82 -5.79
C ALA A 60 0.19 -0.32 -5.64
N ILE A 61 -0.31 0.10 -4.48
CA ILE A 61 -0.57 1.52 -4.17
C ILE A 61 0.73 2.31 -4.29
N THR A 62 1.83 1.82 -3.68
CA THR A 62 3.15 2.47 -3.76
C THR A 62 3.61 2.60 -5.22
N TYR A 63 3.45 1.55 -6.02
CA TYR A 63 3.80 1.54 -7.44
C TYR A 63 3.03 2.61 -8.22
N TYR A 64 1.70 2.55 -8.16
CA TYR A 64 0.86 3.46 -8.95
C TYR A 64 1.05 4.91 -8.54
N VAL A 65 1.21 5.21 -7.26
CA VAL A 65 1.44 6.58 -6.82
C VAL A 65 2.78 7.10 -7.34
N PHE A 66 3.90 6.40 -7.14
CA PHE A 66 5.20 6.90 -7.58
C PHE A 66 5.37 6.93 -9.10
N LYS A 67 4.72 6.03 -9.85
CA LYS A 67 4.75 6.01 -11.31
C LYS A 67 3.94 7.12 -11.96
N ASN A 68 2.93 7.66 -11.28
CA ASN A 68 1.98 8.61 -11.87
C ASN A 68 2.00 10.00 -11.21
N THR A 69 2.86 10.22 -10.22
CA THR A 69 2.99 11.50 -9.52
C THR A 69 4.46 11.84 -9.31
N ASP A 70 4.76 13.08 -8.91
CA ASP A 70 6.08 13.59 -8.57
C ASP A 70 6.33 13.65 -7.05
N VAL A 71 5.51 12.95 -6.26
CA VAL A 71 5.65 12.98 -4.78
C VAL A 71 6.95 12.33 -4.33
N ASP A 72 7.50 12.85 -3.24
CA ASP A 72 8.72 12.37 -2.60
C ASP A 72 8.44 11.21 -1.64
N GLU A 73 7.20 11.06 -1.19
CA GLU A 73 6.81 10.12 -0.15
C GLU A 73 5.38 9.62 -0.35
N VAL A 74 5.18 8.33 -0.09
CA VAL A 74 3.86 7.70 -0.02
C VAL A 74 3.59 7.30 1.42
N GLN A 75 2.41 7.68 1.91
CA GLN A 75 1.84 7.22 3.18
C GLN A 75 0.54 6.48 2.89
N ILE A 76 0.39 5.26 3.38
CA ILE A 76 -0.83 4.46 3.27
C ILE A 76 -1.38 4.27 4.68
N ILE A 77 -2.62 4.71 4.90
CA ILE A 77 -3.34 4.52 6.15
C ILE A 77 -4.53 3.62 5.85
N CYS A 78 -4.45 2.38 6.32
CA CYS A 78 -5.54 1.43 6.16
C CYS A 78 -6.35 1.32 7.44
N TYR A 79 -7.67 1.38 7.29
CA TYR A 79 -8.63 1.10 8.33
C TYR A 79 -9.33 -0.23 8.06
N TYR A 80 -9.65 -0.95 9.13
CA TYR A 80 -10.53 -2.10 9.11
C TYR A 80 -11.92 -1.68 9.62
N ALA A 81 -12.93 -1.92 8.79
CA ALA A 81 -14.34 -1.74 9.09
C ALA A 81 -14.97 -3.09 9.44
N GLY A 82 -14.76 -3.55 10.67
CA GLY A 82 -15.34 -4.80 11.19
C GLY A 82 -15.57 -4.75 12.70
N GLY A 83 -16.41 -5.65 13.21
CA GLY A 83 -16.71 -5.71 14.64
C GLY A 83 -17.47 -4.49 15.19
N GLY A 84 -18.21 -3.75 14.36
CA GLY A 84 -19.05 -2.62 14.78
C GLY A 84 -18.36 -1.26 14.83
N GLY A 85 -17.12 -1.14 14.32
CA GLY A 85 -16.41 0.15 14.26
C GLY A 85 -15.32 0.21 13.19
N LEU A 86 -14.76 1.41 13.00
CA LEU A 86 -13.61 1.66 12.13
C LEU A 86 -12.35 1.75 13.00
N GLN A 87 -11.39 0.86 12.76
CA GLN A 87 -10.15 0.81 13.53
C GLN A 87 -8.94 0.89 12.59
N PRO A 88 -7.84 1.57 12.96
CA PRO A 88 -6.61 1.51 12.18
C PRO A 88 -6.12 0.06 12.09
N TYR A 89 -5.83 -0.41 10.88
CA TYR A 89 -5.23 -1.72 10.65
C TYR A 89 -3.72 -1.60 10.48
N TYR A 90 -3.28 -0.84 9.48
CA TYR A 90 -1.86 -0.60 9.28
C TYR A 90 -1.59 0.82 8.81
N LYS A 91 -0.37 1.26 9.05
CA LYS A 91 0.20 2.47 8.47
C LYS A 91 1.51 2.10 7.82
N PHE A 92 1.66 2.44 6.56
CA PHE A 92 2.90 2.23 5.81
C PHE A 92 3.38 3.57 5.26
N LYS A 93 4.69 3.77 5.29
CA LYS A 93 5.32 5.00 4.81
C LYS A 93 6.63 4.66 4.13
N ILE A 94 6.87 5.23 2.94
CA ILE A 94 8.13 5.04 2.23
C ILE A 94 8.47 6.27 1.38
N LYS A 95 9.75 6.62 1.30
CA LYS A 95 10.24 7.66 0.41
C LYS A 95 10.48 7.10 -0.99
N ARG A 96 10.35 7.96 -2.01
CA ARG A 96 10.60 7.59 -3.42
C ARG A 96 11.97 6.96 -3.59
N ARG A 97 13.03 7.59 -3.07
CA ARG A 97 14.41 7.10 -3.15
C ARG A 97 14.55 5.66 -2.62
N ASP A 98 13.86 5.35 -1.53
CA ASP A 98 13.92 4.03 -0.89
C ASP A 98 13.13 2.99 -1.71
N ALA A 99 11.99 3.39 -2.28
CA ALA A 99 11.25 2.57 -3.23
C ALA A 99 12.06 2.33 -4.54
N GLU A 100 12.82 3.31 -5.02
CA GLU A 100 13.73 3.16 -6.16
C GLU A 100 14.89 2.21 -5.84
N LEU A 101 15.53 2.37 -4.67
CA LEU A 101 16.59 1.50 -4.18
C LEU A 101 16.14 0.05 -4.01
N SER A 102 14.85 -0.16 -3.73
CA SER A 102 14.28 -1.50 -3.68
C SER A 102 14.36 -2.24 -5.03
N GLY A 103 14.38 -1.50 -6.15
CA GLY A 103 14.27 -2.04 -7.51
C GLY A 103 12.82 -2.29 -7.94
N PHE A 104 11.86 -2.16 -7.01
CA PHE A 104 10.44 -2.42 -7.24
C PHE A 104 9.85 -1.54 -8.34
N LEU A 105 10.26 -0.26 -8.41
CA LEU A 105 9.77 0.67 -9.42
C LEU A 105 10.29 0.37 -10.84
N ASN A 106 11.23 -0.57 -11.02
CA ASN A 106 11.68 -0.98 -12.35
C ASN A 106 10.75 -2.01 -13.00
N ALA A 107 9.86 -2.63 -12.23
CA ALA A 107 8.89 -3.59 -12.75
C ALA A 107 7.89 -2.91 -13.70
N SER A 108 7.46 -3.62 -14.74
CA SER A 108 6.32 -3.21 -15.55
C SER A 108 5.01 -3.46 -14.79
N GLU A 109 3.94 -2.75 -15.18
CA GLU A 109 2.61 -2.93 -14.59
C GLU A 109 2.11 -4.38 -14.70
N LYS A 110 2.47 -5.08 -15.80
CA LYS A 110 2.10 -6.49 -16.02
C LYS A 110 2.79 -7.44 -15.04
N GLU A 111 4.00 -7.09 -14.60
CA GLU A 111 4.79 -7.88 -13.65
C GLU A 111 4.47 -7.55 -12.20
N LEU A 112 3.67 -6.50 -11.95
CA LEU A 112 3.38 -5.98 -10.63
C LEU A 112 2.94 -7.06 -9.63
N PRO A 113 2.04 -8.01 -9.95
CA PRO A 113 1.65 -9.05 -9.00
C PRO A 113 2.84 -9.90 -8.51
N SER A 114 3.71 -10.30 -9.43
CA SER A 114 4.92 -11.09 -9.14
C SER A 114 5.98 -10.24 -8.43
N ALA A 115 6.13 -8.99 -8.86
CA ALA A 115 7.09 -8.05 -8.31
C ALA A 115 6.77 -7.73 -6.85
N VAL A 116 5.50 -7.53 -6.49
CA VAL A 116 5.14 -7.27 -5.09
C VAL A 116 5.52 -8.47 -4.21
N LEU A 117 5.20 -9.70 -4.62
CA LEU A 117 5.59 -10.90 -3.87
C LEU A 117 7.09 -10.99 -3.62
N TYR A 118 7.90 -10.66 -4.64
CA TYR A 118 9.35 -10.72 -4.56
C TYR A 118 9.96 -9.57 -3.74
N TYR A 119 9.48 -8.33 -3.93
CA TYR A 119 10.09 -7.13 -3.37
C TYR A 119 9.46 -6.67 -2.04
N PHE A 120 8.33 -7.23 -1.60
CA PHE A 120 7.62 -6.73 -0.42
C PHE A 120 8.48 -6.68 0.83
N ASN A 121 9.26 -7.72 1.13
CA ASN A 121 10.14 -7.73 2.31
C ASN A 121 11.17 -6.60 2.27
N LYS A 122 11.67 -6.25 1.08
CA LYS A 122 12.61 -5.15 0.88
C LYS A 122 11.92 -3.79 1.01
N LEU A 123 10.70 -3.64 0.48
CA LEU A 123 9.88 -2.44 0.71
C LEU A 123 9.58 -2.26 2.20
N LYS A 124 9.26 -3.34 2.91
CA LYS A 124 9.02 -3.35 4.36
C LYS A 124 10.26 -2.95 5.16
N SER A 125 11.46 -3.37 4.74
CA SER A 125 12.71 -3.01 5.44
C SER A 125 13.18 -1.58 5.18
N LEU A 126 12.82 -1.02 4.02
CA LEU A 126 13.22 0.32 3.60
C LEU A 126 12.19 1.40 3.94
N GLY A 127 10.93 1.01 4.14
CA GLY A 127 9.86 1.86 4.66
C GLY A 127 9.59 1.64 6.14
N ASP A 128 8.70 2.46 6.69
CA ASP A 128 8.19 2.33 8.04
C ASP A 128 6.81 1.68 8.00
N ILE A 129 6.63 0.59 8.74
CA ILE A 129 5.35 -0.09 8.88
C ILE A 129 4.93 -0.18 10.35
N TRP A 130 3.69 0.19 10.61
CA TRP A 130 3.02 -0.05 11.88
C TRP A 130 1.77 -0.89 11.63
N ILE A 131 1.55 -1.92 12.46
CA ILE A 131 0.43 -2.86 12.34
C ILE A 131 -0.29 -2.90 13.68
N ASN A 132 -1.62 -2.86 13.65
CA ASN A 132 -2.44 -3.01 14.84
C ASN A 132 -2.55 -4.50 15.22
N ASP A 133 -1.78 -4.89 16.23
CA ASP A 133 -1.71 -6.24 16.77
C ASP A 133 -2.93 -6.67 17.58
N ARG A 134 -3.85 -5.75 17.87
CA ARG A 134 -5.10 -6.03 18.61
C ARG A 134 -6.22 -6.58 17.73
N LEU A 135 -6.08 -6.47 16.41
CA LEU A 135 -7.06 -7.03 15.47
C LEU A 135 -6.92 -8.56 15.43
N PRO A 136 -8.02 -9.30 15.22
CA PRO A 136 -8.00 -10.75 15.26
C PRO A 136 -7.06 -11.35 14.21
N VAL A 137 -6.36 -12.41 14.60
CA VAL A 137 -5.70 -13.32 13.66
C VAL A 137 -6.75 -14.36 13.32
N ASN A 138 -7.44 -14.19 12.19
CA ASN A 138 -8.34 -15.22 11.70
C ASN A 138 -7.45 -16.32 11.10
N GLU A 139 -7.51 -17.53 11.65
CA GLU A 139 -6.87 -18.74 11.09
C GLU A 139 -7.56 -19.21 9.81
#